data_AF-A0A068UTK7-F1
#
_entry.id   AF-A0A068UTK7-F1
#
_cell.length_a   1.000
_cell.length_b   1.000
_cell.length_c   1.000
_cell.angle_alpha   90.00
_cell.angle_beta   90.00
_cell.angle_gamma   90.00
#
_symmetry.space_group_name_H-M   'P 1'
#
loop_
_entity.id
_entity.type
_entity.pdbx_description
1 polymer ?
#
loop_
_entity_poly.entity_id
_entity_poly.type
_entity_poly.pdbx_seq_one_letter_code
_entity_poly.pdbx_strand_id
1 'polypeptide(L)'
;MDKLEVVMLVALLTGHFALFMELAKLMLQKTDKLSISLLVTKAPFDPAGMAKIESLITSYKVNRLNFCNLPMPDISQWHFPHRGSYIN
;
A
#
# COMPACT_ATOMS: atom_id res chain seq x y z
N MET A 1 -15.56 15.83 -19.80
CA MET A 1 -15.86 14.57 -19.07
C MET A 1 -14.68 14.32 -18.16
N ASP A 2 -14.92 14.40 -16.86
CA ASP A 2 -13.90 14.72 -15.87
C ASP A 2 -12.99 13.53 -15.54
N LYS A 3 -11.73 13.84 -15.21
CA LYS A 3 -10.75 12.88 -14.71
C LYS A 3 -11.09 12.58 -13.25
N LEU A 4 -11.18 11.30 -12.88
CA LEU A 4 -11.44 10.86 -11.52
C LEU A 4 -10.14 10.42 -10.87
N GLU A 5 -9.84 10.93 -9.67
CA GLU A 5 -8.69 10.51 -8.88
C GLU A 5 -9.16 9.85 -7.59
N VAL A 6 -8.63 8.66 -7.31
CA VAL A 6 -8.91 7.90 -6.10
C VAL A 6 -7.64 7.81 -5.28
N VAL A 7 -7.74 8.18 -4.02
CA VAL A 7 -6.66 8.02 -3.03
C VAL A 7 -7.04 6.87 -2.11
N MET A 8 -6.15 5.88 -1.98
CA MET A 8 -6.36 4.73 -1.11
C MET A 8 -5.28 4.69 -0.04
N LEU A 9 -5.68 4.56 1.22
CA LEU A 9 -4.77 4.27 2.32
C LEU A 9 -4.76 2.76 2.56
N VAL A 10 -3.59 2.13 2.41
CA VAL A 10 -3.46 0.67 2.53
C VAL A 10 -2.61 0.34 3.74
N ALA A 11 -3.18 -0.45 4.66
CA ALA A 11 -2.41 -1.07 5.72
C ALA A 11 -1.45 -2.10 5.11
N LEU A 12 -0.15 -1.88 5.25
CA LEU A 12 0.89 -2.70 4.64
C LEU A 12 1.20 -3.95 5.47
N LEU A 13 0.22 -4.84 5.53
CA LEU A 13 0.47 -6.25 5.81
C LEU A 13 0.45 -6.99 4.48
N THR A 14 1.41 -7.90 4.26
CA THR A 14 1.69 -8.51 2.94
C THR A 14 0.43 -9.06 2.25
N GLY A 15 -0.52 -9.64 2.99
CA GLY A 15 -1.79 -10.13 2.45
C GLY A 15 -2.74 -9.03 1.97
N HIS A 16 -2.85 -7.93 2.71
CA HIS A 16 -3.71 -6.80 2.34
C HIS A 16 -3.19 -6.09 1.09
N PHE A 17 -1.87 -5.91 0.99
CA PHE A 17 -1.27 -5.24 -0.16
C PHE A 17 -1.56 -5.94 -1.49
N ALA A 18 -1.43 -7.28 -1.54
CA ALA A 18 -1.69 -8.05 -2.76
C ALA A 18 -3.14 -7.88 -3.27
N LEU A 19 -4.13 -8.01 -2.37
CA LEU A 19 -5.54 -7.85 -2.69
C LEU A 19 -5.86 -6.44 -3.20
N PHE A 20 -5.28 -5.41 -2.56
CA PHE A 20 -5.43 -4.03 -3.01
C PHE A 20 -4.86 -3.81 -4.42
N MET A 21 -3.71 -4.39 -4.72
CA MET A 21 -3.09 -4.28 -6.02
C MET A 21 -3.92 -4.94 -7.13
N GLU A 22 -4.55 -6.09 -6.86
CA GLU A 22 -5.49 -6.71 -7.80
C GLU A 22 -6.75 -5.86 -8.01
N LEU A 23 -7.31 -5.32 -6.92
CA LEU A 23 -8.47 -4.42 -7.02
C LEU A 23 -8.12 -3.15 -7.84
N ALA A 24 -6.98 -2.53 -7.57
CA ALA A 24 -6.53 -1.33 -8.29
C ALA A 24 -6.38 -1.61 -9.79
N LYS A 25 -5.83 -2.77 -10.17
CA LYS A 25 -5.77 -3.19 -11.59
C LYS A 25 -7.15 -3.30 -12.21
N LEU A 26 -8.08 -3.99 -11.55
CA LEU A 26 -9.44 -4.18 -12.06
C LEU A 26 -10.15 -2.83 -12.25
N MET A 27 -9.98 -1.90 -11.31
CA MET A 27 -10.55 -0.56 -11.41
C MET A 27 -9.96 0.24 -12.58
N LEU A 28 -8.64 0.19 -12.77
CA LEU A 28 -7.97 0.89 -13.87
C LEU A 28 -8.32 0.32 -15.25
N GLN A 29 -8.61 -0.98 -15.34
CA GLN A 29 -9.05 -1.64 -16.57
C GLN A 29 -10.48 -1.23 -16.99
N LYS A 30 -11.34 -0.84 -16.04
CA LYS A 30 -12.75 -0.51 -16.37
C LYS A 30 -12.95 0.86 -17.01
N THR A 31 -11.98 1.77 -16.88
CA THR A 31 -12.12 3.12 -17.44
C THR A 31 -10.76 3.76 -17.60
N ASP A 32 -10.54 4.51 -18.68
CA ASP A 32 -9.31 5.28 -18.91
C ASP A 32 -9.24 6.61 -18.14
N LYS A 33 -10.34 7.01 -17.51
CA LYS A 33 -10.47 8.31 -16.83
C LYS A 33 -10.12 8.28 -15.35
N LEU A 34 -9.81 7.11 -14.81
CA LEU A 34 -9.45 6.92 -13.41
C LEU A 34 -7.93 7.06 -13.19
N SER A 35 -7.48 7.63 -12.09
CA SER A 35 -6.10 7.46 -11.62
C SER A 35 -6.15 7.09 -10.15
N ILE A 36 -5.27 6.20 -9.72
CA ILE A 36 -5.22 5.70 -8.34
C ILE A 36 -3.90 6.11 -7.72
N SER A 37 -3.95 6.69 -6.53
CA SER A 37 -2.78 6.96 -5.70
C SER A 37 -2.86 6.12 -4.43
N LEU A 38 -1.90 5.22 -4.25
CA LEU A 38 -1.77 4.36 -3.08
C LEU A 38 -0.88 5.07 -2.05
N LEU A 39 -1.42 5.28 -0.85
CA LEU A 39 -0.68 5.78 0.30
C LEU A 39 -0.11 4.58 1.08
N VAL A 40 1.22 4.57 1.20
CA VAL A 40 2.02 3.43 1.67
C VAL A 40 2.60 3.81 3.04
N THR A 41 2.08 3.20 4.12
CA THR A 41 2.55 3.42 5.49
C THR A 41 3.54 2.36 5.93
N LYS A 42 4.74 2.74 6.39
CA LYS A 42 5.72 1.76 6.88
C LYS A 42 5.26 1.11 8.19
N ALA A 43 5.31 -0.22 8.23
CA ALA A 43 5.08 -1.01 9.43
C ALA A 43 6.42 -1.35 10.12
N PRO A 44 6.65 -0.92 11.38
CA PRO A 44 7.92 -1.17 12.09
C PRO A 44 8.10 -2.63 12.50
N PHE A 45 6.99 -3.34 12.66
CA PHE A 45 6.92 -4.69 13.22
C PHE A 45 7.09 -5.79 12.15
N ASP A 46 7.13 -5.44 10.85
CA ASP A 46 7.34 -6.38 9.75
C ASP A 46 8.34 -5.83 8.70
N PRO A 47 9.64 -5.70 9.05
CA PRO A 47 10.64 -5.16 8.14
C PRO A 47 10.82 -6.01 6.88
N ALA A 48 10.65 -7.33 6.98
CA ALA A 48 10.77 -8.25 5.85
C ALA A 48 9.60 -8.12 4.86
N GLY A 49 8.36 -8.07 5.36
CA GLY A 49 7.19 -7.80 4.53
C GLY A 49 7.25 -6.42 3.87
N MET A 50 7.73 -5.42 4.61
CA MET A 50 7.96 -4.07 4.06
C MET A 50 8.96 -4.06 2.91
N ALA A 51 10.10 -4.74 3.03
CA ALA A 51 11.07 -4.84 1.95
C ALA A 51 10.48 -5.53 0.69
N LYS A 52 9.64 -6.55 0.89
CA LYS A 52 8.93 -7.24 -0.19
C LYS A 52 7.93 -6.30 -0.89
N ILE A 53 7.16 -5.52 -0.12
CA ILE A 53 6.20 -4.55 -0.64
C ILE A 53 6.92 -3.46 -1.45
N GLU A 54 8.01 -2.89 -0.95
CA GLU A 54 8.81 -1.89 -1.67
C GLU A 54 9.36 -2.45 -3.01
N SER A 55 9.80 -3.71 -3.01
CA SER A 55 10.23 -4.40 -4.23
C SER A 55 9.07 -4.56 -5.22
N LEU A 56 7.89 -4.93 -4.75
CA LEU A 56 6.68 -5.04 -5.57
C LEU A 56 6.27 -3.68 -6.16
N ILE A 57 6.27 -2.62 -5.34
CA ILE A 57 5.98 -1.25 -5.79
C ILE A 57 6.93 -0.84 -6.91
N THR A 58 8.23 -1.08 -6.74
CA THR A 58 9.25 -0.74 -7.74
C THR A 58 9.08 -1.54 -9.03
N SER A 59 8.63 -2.78 -8.93
CA SER A 59 8.32 -3.65 -10.08
C SER A 59 7.04 -3.24 -10.80
N TYR A 60 6.08 -2.64 -10.09
CA TYR A 60 4.79 -2.25 -10.64
C TYR A 60 4.87 -0.97 -11.47
N LYS A 61 4.96 -1.14 -12.79
CA LYS A 61 4.84 -0.05 -13.76
C LYS A 61 3.45 -0.05 -14.40
N VAL A 62 2.43 0.31 -13.62
CA VAL A 62 1.07 0.48 -14.13
C VAL A 62 0.83 1.95 -14.40
N ASN A 63 0.53 2.29 -15.65
CA ASN A 63 0.17 3.66 -16.02
C ASN A 63 -1.08 4.08 -15.22
N ARG A 64 -1.08 5.29 -14.63
CA ARG A 64 -2.17 5.84 -13.79
C ARG A 64 -2.30 5.21 -12.40
N LEU A 65 -1.31 4.42 -11.95
CA LEU A 65 -1.16 4.00 -10.57
C LEU A 65 0.08 4.67 -9.97
N ASN A 66 -0.11 5.47 -8.92
CA ASN A 66 0.96 6.17 -8.22
C ASN A 66 1.10 5.60 -6.80
N PHE A 67 2.32 5.64 -6.27
CA PHE A 67 2.62 5.26 -4.90
C PHE A 67 3.19 6.46 -4.14
N CYS A 68 2.69 6.71 -2.94
CA CYS A 68 3.14 7.80 -2.08
C CYS A 68 3.46 7.24 -0.70
N ASN A 69 4.73 7.30 -0.32
CA ASN A 69 5.19 6.86 0.99
C ASN A 69 4.81 7.90 2.03
N LEU A 70 4.06 7.48 3.04
CA LEU A 70 3.71 8.33 4.17
C LEU A 70 4.82 8.34 5.22
N PRO A 71 5.07 9.48 5.88
CA PRO A 71 5.99 9.55 7.00
C PRO A 71 5.49 8.64 8.12
N MET A 72 6.42 7.97 8.77
CA MET A 72 6.11 7.14 9.92
C MET A 72 5.89 8.06 11.14
N PRO A 73 4.76 7.94 11.85
CA PRO A 73 4.57 8.69 13.09
C PRO A 73 5.59 8.25 14.14
N ASP A 74 5.91 9.13 15.09
CA ASP A 74 6.66 8.74 16.28
C ASP A 74 5.81 7.80 17.14
N ILE A 75 6.20 6.53 17.14
CA ILE A 75 5.54 5.44 17.86
C ILE A 75 6.26 5.07 19.16
N SER A 76 7.25 5.85 19.60
CA SER A 76 8.05 5.54 20.80
C SER A 76 7.18 5.39 22.06
N GLN A 77 6.06 6.10 22.08
CA GLN A 77 5.06 6.09 23.15
C GLN A 77 3.93 5.06 22.93
N TRP A 78 3.90 4.35 21.79
CA TRP A 78 2.82 3.40 21.50
C TRP A 78 3.10 2.09 22.24
N HIS A 79 2.24 1.78 23.19
CA HIS A 79 2.24 0.47 23.84
C HIS A 79 1.67 -0.56 22.85
N PHE A 80 2.53 -1.38 22.27
CA PHE A 80 2.13 -2.56 21.52
C PHE A 80 2.19 -3.78 22.47
N PRO A 81 1.10 -4.12 23.18
CA PRO A 81 1.11 -5.16 24.22
C PRO A 81 1.44 -6.55 23.68
N HIS A 82 1.30 -6.75 22.36
CA HIS A 82 1.65 -7.96 21.67
C HIS A 82 2.65 -7.63 20.57
N ARG A 83 3.96 -7.83 20.83
CA ARG A 83 4.90 -8.19 19.75
C ARG A 83 4.55 -9.61 19.30
N GLY A 84 3.32 -9.80 18.82
CA GLY A 84 2.92 -11.01 18.16
C GLY A 84 3.65 -11.04 16.84
N SER A 85 4.69 -11.86 16.76
CA SER A 85 5.13 -12.40 15.48
C SER A 85 3.88 -12.96 14.80
N TYR A 86 3.40 -12.28 13.75
CA TYR A 86 2.45 -12.84 12.81
C TYR A 86 3.22 -13.88 12.00
N ILE A 87 3.52 -15.01 12.65
CA ILE A 87 4.07 -16.20 12.01
C ILE A 87 2.93 -16.87 11.23
N ASN A 88 3.24 -17.07 9.95
CA ASN A 88 2.49 -17.78 8.92
C ASN A 88 2.08 -19.19 9.36
#